data_AF-A0A7C4RKL4-F1
#
_entry.id   AF-A0A7C4RKL4-F1
#
_cell.length_a   1.000
_cell.length_b   1.000
_cell.length_c   1.000
_cell.angle_alpha   90.00
_cell.angle_beta   90.00
_cell.angle_gamma   90.00
#
_symmetry.space_group_name_H-M   'P 1'
#
loop_
_entity.id
_entity.type
_entity.pdbx_description
1 polymer ?
#
loop_
_entity_poly.entity_id
_entity_poly.type
_entity_poly.pdbx_seq_one_letter_code
_entity_poly.pdbx_strand_id
1 'polypeptide(L)'
;MRIVVLGDVLSGIVVTIVAKLLNIKAIYYEGKLTPWIEPHIFNGNDINFAKRFWRAFTIIIGRIICRIADAIIVNDGLIKASMIKYGIENTKIHIVRGVDIEVF
;
A
#
# COMPACT_ATOMS: atom_id res chain seq x y z
N MET A 1 3.43 -16.96 17.28
CA MET A 1 3.18 -15.55 16.92
C MET A 1 2.17 -15.52 15.79
N ARG A 2 1.05 -14.80 15.94
CA ARG A 2 0.02 -14.68 14.88
C ARG A 2 0.36 -13.46 14.00
N ILE A 3 0.28 -13.63 12.69
CA ILE A 3 0.55 -12.59 11.70
C ILE A 3 -0.61 -12.58 10.71
N VAL A 4 -1.06 -11.40 10.31
CA VAL A 4 -2.01 -11.20 9.21
C VAL A 4 -1.33 -10.38 8.13
N VAL A 5 -1.42 -10.85 6.88
CA VAL A 5 -0.88 -10.17 5.71
C VAL A 5 -2.04 -9.69 4.83
N LEU A 6 -1.99 -8.43 4.40
CA LEU A 6 -3.09 -7.75 3.71
C LEU A 6 -2.61 -7.18 2.38
N GLY A 7 -3.28 -7.49 1.27
CA GLY A 7 -2.87 -7.06 -0.07
C GLY A 7 -3.74 -5.98 -0.72
N ASP A 8 -4.83 -5.56 -0.07
CA ASP A 8 -5.76 -4.57 -0.64
C ASP A 8 -6.10 -3.49 0.39
N VAL A 9 -6.16 -2.25 -0.08
CA VAL A 9 -6.40 -1.05 0.74
C VAL A 9 -7.80 -1.05 1.36
N LEU A 10 -8.84 -1.47 0.64
CA LEU A 10 -10.22 -1.33 1.11
C LEU A 10 -10.58 -2.44 2.09
N SER A 11 -10.28 -3.69 1.76
CA SER A 11 -10.47 -4.79 2.72
C SER A 11 -9.46 -4.73 3.86
N GLY A 12 -8.29 -4.16 3.63
CA GLY A 12 -7.19 -4.13 4.58
C GLY A 12 -7.45 -3.26 5.81
N ILE A 13 -8.24 -2.18 5.71
CA ILE A 13 -8.40 -1.26 6.85
C ILE A 13 -9.09 -1.92 8.04
N VAL A 14 -10.21 -2.62 7.80
CA VAL A 14 -10.99 -3.28 8.87
C VAL A 14 -10.15 -4.38 9.49
N VAL A 15 -9.48 -5.18 8.67
CA VAL A 15 -8.66 -6.29 9.17
C VAL A 15 -7.44 -5.80 9.94
N THR A 16 -6.80 -4.70 9.51
CA THR A 16 -5.67 -4.08 10.23
C THR A 16 -6.12 -3.59 11.60
N ILE A 17 -7.28 -2.93 11.67
CA ILE A 17 -7.85 -2.44 12.95
C ILE A 17 -8.14 -3.61 13.89
N VAL A 18 -8.83 -4.65 13.39
CA VAL A 18 -9.13 -5.85 14.19
C VAL A 18 -7.86 -6.55 14.64
N ALA A 19 -6.86 -6.69 13.77
CA ALA A 19 -5.57 -7.28 14.13
C ALA A 19 -4.88 -6.48 15.25
N LYS A 20 -4.92 -5.14 15.18
CA LYS A 20 -4.34 -4.28 16.23
C LYS A 20 -5.07 -4.41 17.56
N LEU A 21 -6.41 -4.48 17.54
CA LEU A 21 -7.23 -4.69 18.73
C LEU A 21 -6.94 -6.05 19.40
N LEU A 22 -6.62 -7.07 18.60
CA LEU A 22 -6.29 -8.42 19.07
C LEU A 22 -4.80 -8.61 19.36
N ASN A 23 -3.98 -7.55 19.28
CA ASN A 23 -2.53 -7.60 19.48
C ASN A 23 -1.82 -8.59 18.52
N ILE A 24 -2.35 -8.72 17.31
CA ILE A 24 -1.81 -9.54 16.22
C ILE A 24 -0.96 -8.65 15.31
N LYS A 25 0.21 -9.16 14.88
CA LYS A 25 1.06 -8.41 13.96
C LYS A 25 0.38 -8.26 12.60
N ALA A 26 0.25 -7.03 12.12
CA ALA A 26 -0.33 -6.71 10.82
C ALA A 26 0.76 -6.28 9.83
N ILE A 27 0.84 -6.98 8.70
CA ILE A 27 1.74 -6.67 7.60
C ILE A 27 0.90 -6.22 6.41
N TYR A 28 1.18 -5.03 5.88
CA TYR A 28 0.54 -4.53 4.68
C TYR A 28 1.44 -4.81 3.46
N TYR A 29 0.89 -5.44 2.42
CA TYR A 29 1.54 -5.70 1.15
C TYR A 29 0.98 -4.76 0.08
N GLU A 30 1.85 -3.98 -0.56
CA GLU A 30 1.49 -3.11 -1.67
C GLU A 30 2.21 -3.54 -2.95
N GLY A 31 1.43 -4.07 -3.90
CA GLY A 31 1.93 -4.45 -5.22
C GLY A 31 1.55 -3.48 -6.34
N LYS A 32 0.66 -2.51 -6.08
CA LYS A 32 0.12 -1.61 -7.11
C LYS A 32 0.87 -0.27 -7.08
N LEU A 33 1.41 0.11 -8.23
CA LEU A 33 2.06 1.41 -8.46
C LEU A 33 1.03 2.57 -8.53
N THR A 34 -0.18 2.26 -9.00
CA THR A 34 -1.23 3.22 -9.37
C THR A 34 -1.76 4.13 -8.26
N PRO A 35 -1.84 3.72 -6.96
CA PRO A 35 -2.23 4.64 -5.89
C PRO A 35 -1.13 5.66 -5.58
N TRP A 36 0.14 5.25 -5.69
CA TRP A 36 1.28 5.94 -5.09
C TRP A 36 2.10 6.77 -6.09
N ILE A 37 2.07 6.46 -7.38
CA ILE A 37 2.86 7.19 -8.39
C ILE A 37 2.03 8.29 -9.05
N GLU A 38 2.56 9.52 -9.04
CA GLU A 38 1.96 10.71 -9.68
C GLU A 38 1.58 10.45 -11.16
N PRO A 39 0.45 11.01 -11.63
CA PRO A 39 -0.10 10.73 -12.95
C PRO A 39 0.68 11.37 -14.11
N HIS A 40 1.94 11.78 -13.94
CA HIS A 40 2.74 12.30 -15.06
C HIS A 40 2.91 11.28 -16.20
N ILE A 41 2.55 10.01 -15.95
CA ILE A 41 2.54 8.90 -16.92
C ILE A 41 1.15 8.70 -17.57
N PHE A 42 0.07 9.31 -17.04
CA PHE A 42 -1.29 9.19 -17.57
C PHE A 42 -1.82 10.58 -17.96
N ASN A 43 -1.74 10.88 -19.26
CA ASN A 43 -2.16 12.11 -19.92
C ASN A 43 -3.32 12.85 -19.23
N GLY A 44 -3.07 14.11 -18.87
CA GLY A 44 -3.89 14.97 -18.02
C GLY A 44 -5.27 15.38 -18.55
N ASN A 45 -5.74 14.82 -19.67
CA ASN A 45 -6.98 15.26 -20.33
C ASN A 45 -8.20 14.33 -20.11
N ASP A 46 -8.04 13.15 -19.47
CA ASP A 46 -9.12 12.14 -19.37
C ASP A 46 -9.50 11.68 -17.95
N ILE A 47 -9.06 12.40 -16.92
CA ILE A 47 -9.35 12.02 -15.53
C ILE A 47 -10.61 12.73 -15.04
N ASN A 48 -11.77 12.11 -15.29
CA ASN A 48 -13.05 12.44 -14.66
C ASN A 48 -12.89 12.72 -13.16
N PHE A 49 -13.63 13.71 -12.64
CA PHE A 49 -13.59 14.12 -11.22
C PHE A 49 -13.70 12.94 -10.25
N ALA A 50 -14.57 11.96 -10.56
CA ALA A 50 -14.74 10.74 -9.78
C ALA A 50 -13.44 9.91 -9.65
N LYS A 51 -12.64 9.80 -10.72
CA LYS A 51 -11.35 9.09 -10.68
C LYS A 51 -10.32 9.82 -9.80
N ARG A 52 -10.31 11.16 -9.84
CA ARG A 52 -9.45 11.97 -8.95
C ARG A 52 -9.84 11.79 -7.49
N PHE A 53 -11.14 11.85 -7.20
CA PHE A 53 -11.67 11.65 -5.86
C PHE A 53 -11.35 10.24 -5.33
N TRP A 54 -11.65 9.21 -6.13
CA TRP A 54 -11.39 7.81 -5.75
C TRP A 54 -9.92 7.55 -5.45
N ARG A 55 -9.03 8.14 -6.24
CA ARG A 55 -7.59 8.07 -5.99
C ARG A 55 -7.19 8.75 -4.69
N ALA A 56 -7.65 9.98 -4.46
CA ALA A 56 -7.37 10.71 -3.22
C ALA A 56 -7.86 9.91 -2.00
N PHE A 57 -9.06 9.33 -2.09
CA PHE A 57 -9.61 8.43 -1.08
C PHE A 57 -8.71 7.22 -0.84
N THR A 58 -8.26 6.55 -1.89
CA THR A 58 -7.38 5.36 -1.77
C THR A 58 -6.03 5.72 -1.14
N ILE A 59 -5.45 6.87 -1.47
CA ILE A 59 -4.21 7.36 -0.85
C ILE A 59 -4.42 7.63 0.64
N ILE A 60 -5.52 8.28 1.02
CA ILE A 60 -5.82 8.59 2.42
C ILE A 60 -5.96 7.29 3.22
N ILE A 61 -6.76 6.34 2.74
CA ILE A 61 -6.95 5.04 3.40
C ILE A 61 -5.63 4.26 3.44
N GLY A 62 -4.87 4.24 2.34
CA GLY A 62 -3.56 3.59 2.28
C GLY A 62 -2.59 4.15 3.31
N ARG A 63 -2.55 5.47 3.50
CA ARG A 63 -1.73 6.12 4.54
C ARG A 63 -2.15 5.70 5.95
N ILE A 64 -3.46 5.60 6.20
CA ILE A 64 -3.98 5.16 7.51
C ILE A 64 -3.54 3.72 7.80
N ILE A 65 -3.71 2.81 6.85
CA ILE A 65 -3.28 1.41 7.00
C ILE A 65 -1.79 1.33 7.26
N CYS A 66 -0.97 2.03 6.47
CA CYS A 66 0.48 2.03 6.62
C CYS A 66 0.95 2.55 7.97
N ARG A 67 0.21 3.49 8.59
CA ARG A 67 0.50 3.97 9.94
C ARG A 67 0.21 2.91 11.00
N ILE A 68 -0.91 2.21 10.87
CA ILE A 68 -1.37 1.21 11.86
C ILE A 68 -0.58 -0.11 11.74
N ALA A 69 -0.21 -0.49 10.52
CA ALA A 69 0.57 -1.68 10.23
C ALA A 69 1.94 -1.66 10.95
N ASP A 70 2.37 -2.85 11.35
CA ASP A 70 3.66 -3.05 12.02
C ASP A 70 4.81 -3.09 11.00
N ALA A 71 4.55 -3.63 9.81
CA ALA A 71 5.48 -3.63 8.69
C ALA A 71 4.74 -3.50 7.35
N ILE A 72 5.46 -3.00 6.35
CA ILE A 72 4.97 -2.79 4.99
C ILE A 72 5.91 -3.52 4.04
N ILE A 73 5.35 -4.35 3.16
CA ILE A 73 6.08 -5.04 2.10
C ILE A 73 5.67 -4.41 0.77
N VAL A 74 6.64 -4.09 -0.07
CA VAL A 74 6.43 -3.59 -1.43
C VAL A 74 7.21 -4.43 -2.43
N ASN A 75 6.74 -4.50 -3.67
CA ASN A 75 7.45 -5.19 -4.74
C ASN A 75 8.49 -4.31 -5.45
N ASP A 76 8.43 -2.98 -5.30
CA ASP A 76 9.23 -2.06 -6.10
C ASP A 76 9.75 -0.85 -5.32
N GLY A 77 10.96 -0.39 -5.68
CA GLY A 77 11.58 0.80 -5.08
C GLY A 77 10.85 2.10 -5.38
N LEU A 78 10.15 2.20 -6.52
CA LEU A 78 9.33 3.35 -6.86
C LEU A 78 8.12 3.49 -5.92
N ILE A 79 7.48 2.37 -5.56
CA ILE A 79 6.39 2.37 -4.57
C ILE A 79 6.93 2.88 -3.23
N LYS A 80 8.07 2.34 -2.78
CA LYS A 80 8.72 2.77 -1.55
C LYS A 80 9.01 4.28 -1.55
N ALA A 81 9.62 4.80 -2.61
CA ALA A 81 9.94 6.22 -2.74
C ALA A 81 8.68 7.10 -2.67
N SER A 82 7.62 6.71 -3.38
CA SER A 82 6.33 7.41 -3.32
C SER A 82 5.70 7.37 -1.93
N MET A 83 5.67 6.21 -1.26
CA MET A 83 5.11 6.06 0.08
C MET A 83 5.83 6.97 1.10
N ILE A 84 7.16 7.09 0.99
CA ILE A 84 7.96 8.01 1.80
C ILE A 84 7.58 9.47 1.49
N LYS A 85 7.38 9.84 0.21
CA LYS A 85 6.89 11.18 -0.18
C LYS A 85 5.51 11.50 0.44
N TYR A 86 4.66 10.49 0.64
CA TYR A 86 3.39 10.63 1.35
C TYR A 86 3.49 10.53 2.88
N GLY A 87 4.71 10.53 3.44
CA GLY A 87 4.96 10.61 4.88
C GLY A 87 4.85 9.27 5.61
N ILE A 88 5.11 8.16 4.93
CA ILE A 88 5.23 6.84 5.56
C ILE A 88 6.69 6.63 5.99
N GLU A 89 6.89 6.10 7.19
CA GLU A 89 8.22 5.84 7.75
C GLU A 89 8.99 4.81 6.93
N ASN A 90 10.19 5.20 6.46
CA ASN A 90 11.07 4.34 5.67
C ASN A 90 11.43 3.02 6.39
N THR A 91 11.56 3.07 7.72
CA THR A 91 11.90 1.91 8.58
C THR A 91 10.85 0.82 8.57
N LYS A 92 9.59 1.15 8.25
CA LYS A 92 8.50 0.17 8.12
C LYS A 92 8.45 -0.51 6.75
N ILE A 93 9.11 0.05 5.73
CA ILE A 93 8.94 -0.37 4.33
C ILE A 93 10.09 -1.26 3.88
N HIS A 94 9.74 -2.52 3.56
CA HIS A 94 10.64 -3.56 3.09
C HIS A 94 10.32 -3.92 1.63
N ILE A 95 11.34 -3.98 0.78
CA ILE A 95 11.17 -4.43 -0.60
C ILE A 95 11.36 -5.95 -0.62
N VAL A 96 10.37 -6.69 -1.13
CA VAL A 96 10.45 -8.14 -1.33
C VAL A 96 10.02 -8.45 -2.76
N ARG A 97 10.87 -9.16 -3.49
CA ARG A 97 10.61 -9.63 -4.85
C ARG A 97 10.80 -11.14 -4.92
N GLY A 98 9.91 -11.80 -5.65
CA GLY A 98 9.98 -13.23 -5.93
C GLY A 98 9.40 -13.49 -7.31
N VAL A 99 9.93 -14.52 -7.97
CA VAL A 99 9.43 -15.04 -9.25
C VAL A 99 9.27 -16.55 -9.12
N ASP A 100 8.28 -17.10 -9.79
CA ASP A 100 8.08 -18.54 -9.87
C ASP A 100 9.06 -19.13 -10.89
N ILE A 101 9.97 -19.99 -10.42
CA ILE A 101 11.01 -20.61 -11.24
C ILE A 101 10.50 -21.78 -12.09
N GLU A 102 9.28 -22.26 -11.85
CA GLU A 102 8.68 -23.31 -12.67
C GLU A 102 8.02 -22.73 -13.93
N VAL A 103 7.74 -21.42 -13.94
CA VAL A 103 7.04 -20.72 -15.02
C VAL A 103 7.98 -19.85 -15.88
N PHE A 104 9.10 -19.36 -15.31
CA PHE A 104 10.08 -18.48 -15.97
C PHE A 104 11.46 -19.13 -16.08
#